data_AF-A0A9P7DTV1-F1
#
_entry.id   AF-A0A9P7DTV1-F1
#
_cell.length_a   1.000
_cell.length_b   1.000
_cell.length_c   1.000
_cell.angle_alpha   90.00
_cell.angle_beta   90.00
_cell.angle_gamma   90.00
#
_symmetry.space_group_name_H-M   'P 1'
#
loop_
_entity.id
_entity.type
_entity.pdbx_description
1 polymer ?
#
loop_
_entity_poly.entity_id
_entity_poly.type
_entity_poly.pdbx_seq_one_letter_code
_entity_poly.pdbx_strand_id
1 'polypeptide(L)' 'MVRKKVIVCPTSGIDYRGILSCLDGYMNIALEQTEKHIDGAVISKYEDMFICWNNDPL' A
#
# COMPACT_ATOMS: atom_id res chain seq x y z
N MET A 1 16.55 -2.66 -7.60
CA MET A 1 15.23 -2.33 -7.02
C MET A 1 15.42 -2.14 -5.52
N VAL A 2 14.89 -1.05 -4.96
CA VAL A 2 15.08 -0.71 -3.54
C VAL A 2 13.89 -1.26 -2.76
N ARG A 3 14.10 -2.38 -2.04
CA ARG A 3 13.13 -2.95 -1.10
C ARG A 3 13.15 -2.15 0.20
N LYS A 4 12.39 -1.06 0.25
CA LYS A 4 12.23 -0.24 1.45
C LYS A 4 10.87 -0.50 2.08
N LYS A 5 10.84 -0.58 3.41
CA LYS A 5 9.57 -0.53 4.15
C LYS A 5 8.96 0.85 3.99
N VAL A 6 7.71 0.91 3.56
CA VAL A 6 6.96 2.13 3.33
C VAL A 6 5.60 2.04 4.01
N ILE A 7 5.05 3.20 4.34
CA ILE A 7 3.68 3.37 4.81
C ILE A 7 2.95 4.19 3.75
N VAL A 8 1.84 3.65 3.25
CA VAL A 8 0.97 4.32 2.28
C VAL A 8 -0.36 4.61 2.95
N CYS A 9 -0.73 5.89 3.01
CA CYS A 9 -1.96 6.37 3.63
C CYS A 9 -2.87 6.95 2.53
N PRO A 10 -3.65 6.12 1.81
CA PRO A 10 -4.51 6.60 0.73
C PRO A 10 -5.70 7.42 1.25
N THR A 11 -6.17 7.12 2.46
CA THR A 11 -7.28 7.82 3.13
C THR A 11 -6.97 7.96 4.62
N SER A 12 -7.48 9.01 5.27
CA SER A 12 -7.36 9.21 6.72
C SER A 12 -7.88 7.98 7.47
N GLY A 13 -7.08 7.47 8.41
CA GLY A 13 -7.43 6.31 9.26
C GLY A 13 -7.08 4.94 8.65
N ILE A 14 -6.56 4.88 7.42
CA ILE A 14 -6.11 3.64 6.79
C ILE A 14 -4.61 3.72 6.47
N ASP A 15 -3.82 2.84 7.08
CA ASP A 15 -2.40 2.67 6.74
C ASP A 15 -2.16 1.32 6.06
N TYR A 16 -1.43 1.34 4.95
CA TYR A 16 -0.85 0.13 4.35
C TYR A 16 0.65 0.13 4.57
N ARG A 17 1.15 -0.86 5.29
CA ARG A 17 2.57 -0.96 5.66
C ARG A 17 3.16 -2.18 4.98
N GLY A 18 4.14 -1.98 4.09
CA GLY A 18 4.71 -3.07 3.31
C GLY A 18 6.08 -2.75 2.74
N ILE A 19 6.63 -3.68 1.97
CA ILE A 19 7.88 -3.50 1.23
C ILE A 19 7.55 -2.97 -0.15
N LEU A 20 8.07 -1.79 -0.50
CA LEU A 20 7.94 -1.25 -1.85
C LEU A 20 8.70 -2.15 -2.83
N SER A 21 7.94 -2.78 -3.74
CA SER A 21 8.51 -3.60 -4.81
C SER A 21 8.64 -2.78 -6.10
N CYS A 22 7.59 -2.04 -6.47
CA CYS A 22 7.55 -1.19 -7.66
C CYS A 22 6.79 0.12 -7.43
N LEU A 23 7.29 1.19 -8.07
CA LEU A 23 6.63 2.50 -8.22
C LEU A 23 6.83 2.95 -9.67
N ASP A 24 5.74 3.27 -10.37
CA ASP A 24 5.80 3.77 -11.76
C ASP A 24 5.52 5.29 -11.86
N GLY A 25 5.65 5.84 -13.07
CA GLY A 25 5.39 7.27 -13.35
C GLY A 25 3.92 7.70 -13.21
N TYR A 26 3.00 6.76 -12.96
CA TYR A 26 1.58 6.99 -12.72
C TYR A 26 1.22 6.85 -11.23
N MET A 27 2.22 6.70 -10.35
CA MET A 27 2.04 6.48 -8.92
C MET A 27 1.30 5.18 -8.59
N ASN A 28 1.34 4.17 -9.46
CA ASN A 28 0.94 2.82 -9.07
C ASN A 28 1.99 2.24 -8.13
N ILE A 29 1.55 1.66 -7.03
CA ILE A 29 2.42 1.12 -5.98
C ILE A 29 2.16 -0.38 -5.86
N ALA A 30 3.23 -1.18 -5.96
CA ALA A 30 3.20 -2.59 -5.57
C ALA A 30 3.91 -2.75 -4.22
N LEU A 31 3.20 -3.31 -3.25
CA LEU A 31 3.69 -3.62 -1.91
C LEU A 31 3.70 -5.12 -1.68
N GLU A 32 4.82 -5.63 -1.16
CA GLU A 32 4.95 -7.00 -0.68
C GLU A 32 4.85 -7.02 0.87
N GLN A 33 4.43 -8.15 1.44
CA GLN A 33 4.31 -8.36 2.89
C GLN A 33 3.53 -7.22 3.58
N THR A 34 2.36 -6.91 3.03
CA THR A 34 1.58 -5.74 3.40
C THR A 34 0.66 -6.02 4.58
N GLU A 35 0.63 -5.11 5.55
CA GLU A 35 -0.36 -5.08 6.62
C GLU A 35 -1.27 -3.87 6.44
N LYS A 36 -2.58 -4.08 6.49
CA LYS A 36 -3.57 -3.02 6.55
C LYS A 36 -3.92 -2.74 8.00
N HIS A 37 -3.81 -1.47 8.37
CA HIS A 37 -4.19 -0.95 9.68
C HIS A 37 -5.38 -0.01 9.51
N ILE A 38 -6.42 -0.20 10.33
CA ILE A 38 -7.49 0.79 10.51
C ILE A 38 -7.44 1.28 11.95
N ASP A 39 -7.39 2.59 12.14
CA ASP A 39 -7.29 3.22 13.46
C ASP A 39 -6.16 2.65 14.33
N GLY A 40 -5.03 2.30 13.69
CA GLY A 40 -3.85 1.74 14.35
C GLY A 40 -3.90 0.23 14.65
N ALA A 41 -5.00 -0.47 14.34
CA ALA A 41 -5.14 -1.91 14.53
C ALA A 41 -4.93 -2.68 13.21
N VAL A 42 -4.12 -3.74 13.24
CA VAL A 42 -3.95 -4.66 12.10
C VAL A 42 -5.27 -5.39 11.87
N ILE A 43 -5.88 -5.17 10.71
CA ILE A 43 -7.12 -5.82 10.32
C ILE A 43 -6.92 -6.85 9.22
N SER A 44 -5.86 -6.74 8.42
CA SER A 44 -5.59 -7.68 7.32
C SER A 44 -4.11 -7.72 6.96
N LYS A 45 -3.67 -8.85 6.41
CA LYS A 45 -2.33 -9.04 5.87
C LYS A 45 -2.43 -9.59 4.45
N TYR A 46 -1.57 -9.10 3.57
CA TYR A 46 -1.52 -9.47 2.16
C TYR A 46 -0.07 -9.84 1.82
N GLU A 47 0.13 -10.92 1.08
CA GLU A 47 1.47 -11.25 0.56
C GLU A 47 1.89 -10.21 -0.48
N ASP A 48 1.00 -9.90 -1.42
CA ASP A 48 1.20 -8.88 -2.44
C ASP A 48 -0.02 -7.95 -2.50
N MET A 49 0.20 -6.65 -2.67
CA MET A 49 -0.86 -5.65 -2.75
C MET A 49 -0.52 -4.58 -3.79
N PHE A 50 -1.49 -4.25 -4.64
CA PHE A 50 -1.38 -3.21 -5.66
C PHE A 50 -2.31 -2.05 -5.32
N ILE A 51 -1.76 -0.84 -5.24
CA ILE A 51 -2.50 0.41 -5.07
C ILE A 51 -2.39 1.19 -6.38
N CYS A 52 -3.52 1.41 -7.05
CA CYS A 52 -3.60 2.27 -8.23
C CYS A 52 -4.24 3.60 -7.82
N TRP A 53 -3.49 4.69 -7.93
CA TRP A 53 -3.97 6.02 -7.57
C TRP A 53 -5.03 6.58 -8.54
N ASN A 54 -5.04 6.09 -9.79
CA ASN A 54 -5.80 6.70 -10.90
C ASN A 54 -7.11 5.99 -11.28
N ASN A 55 -7.63 5.06 -10.48
CA ASN A 55 -8.94 4.50 -10.80
C ASN A 55 -10.04 5.29 -10.10
N ASP A 56 -10.67 6.16 -10.90
CA ASP A 56 -12.00 6.72 -10.72
C ASP A 56 -12.95 5.65 -10.13
N PRO A 57 -13.74 5.94 -9.09
CA PRO A 57 -14.74 5.02 -8.61
C PRO A 57 -15.87 4.94 -9.65
N LEU A 58 -15.88 3.87 -10.45
CA LEU A 58 -17.14 3.34 -10.97
C LEU A 58 -17.74 2.37 -9.96
#